data_AF-A0A418XAM1-F1
#
_entry.id   AF-A0A418XAM1-F1
#
_cell.length_a   1.000
_cell.length_b   1.000
_cell.length_c   1.000
_cell.angle_alpha   90.00
_cell.angle_beta   90.00
_cell.angle_gamma   90.00
#
_symmetry.space_group_name_H-M   'P 1'
#
loop_
_entity.id
_entity.type
_entity.pdbx_description
1 polymer ?
#
loop_
_entity_poly.entity_id
_entity_poly.type
_entity_poly.pdbx_seq_one_letter_code
_entity_poly.pdbx_strand_id
1 'polypeptide(L)'
;MLLAGASAGAAEPRFSTSFESGDPVPAALAGNGLRVSLGDGPERPYAAKPRVGYSGTRALRYLADGTGGRLQLFPVDIVIGADTTLSWKVLPEIVEGNTGASTGVSLDLVLDDGRRISSLALRDNHGVPLGAAAQGHSKTLYPQQWAHKAVRLGELKGRRIKAIELELQPAAGTGAIGWLDDIAIGGQARSVATRPSDYVLTTRGTQANGTFSRGNNIPATAMPHGFNFWTPVTDAGTLGWLYRWSEQNGADNRPRLQALSLSHQPSPWMGDRQTFQVMPSSAQGRPDADRARRALPFSHDRELARAHTYRVDFDNGIRAEIAPSERAAVFRFRFPRDGDANLVFDNVDQRGGLTLDAATQTLRGYTDTRSGLSNGSARMFVFARFDQRWRDSGLIETGRPTGYVKFSADNGEVRMRIATSLMSVEQARRNLDQEIGDAGFDTVRERAQVAWDSELGRVRVEGASDDQLATIYSNLYRLFLYPNVAHENAGSAKQPDWRHADQSSWSEKNSGGDALRTATPVRAGKTYVNNGFWDTFRTTWPAYALFAPQRAGEMIDGFLQQYREGGWVARWSSPGYADLMVGTSSDVAFADAWLKGVRGFDAHQAYEAALKNATAVPPVSNVGRK
;
A
#
# COMPACT_ATOMS: atom_id res chain seq x y z
N MET A 1 17.01 -33.38 -7.44
CA MET A 1 15.82 -34.14 -7.85
C MET A 1 14.75 -33.11 -8.20
N LEU A 2 14.35 -33.09 -9.48
CA LEU A 2 13.57 -32.04 -10.13
C LEU A 2 12.12 -31.97 -9.62
N LEU A 3 11.65 -30.76 -9.30
CA LEU A 3 10.24 -30.38 -9.43
C LEU A 3 10.17 -29.02 -10.14
N ALA A 4 10.41 -29.08 -11.45
CA ALA A 4 9.77 -28.17 -12.39
C ALA A 4 8.31 -28.62 -12.52
N GLY A 5 7.35 -27.71 -12.37
CA GLY A 5 5.94 -28.08 -12.43
C GLY A 5 4.99 -26.93 -12.14
N ALA A 6 4.92 -25.97 -13.05
CA ALA A 6 3.70 -25.24 -13.38
C ALA A 6 3.88 -24.61 -14.77
N SER A 7 3.99 -25.48 -15.77
CA SER A 7 3.74 -25.13 -17.15
C SER A 7 2.30 -24.65 -17.31
N ALA A 8 2.11 -23.72 -18.25
CA ALA A 8 0.84 -23.43 -18.88
C ALA A 8 0.03 -24.72 -19.12
N GLY A 9 -1.12 -24.83 -18.45
CA GLY A 9 -2.14 -25.82 -18.74
C GLY A 9 -3.35 -25.09 -19.27
N ALA A 10 -3.64 -25.24 -20.56
CA ALA A 10 -4.87 -24.74 -21.15
C ALA A 10 -6.06 -25.55 -20.59
N ALA A 11 -7.00 -24.86 -19.95
CA ALA A 11 -8.40 -25.25 -19.91
C ALA A 11 -9.30 -24.01 -19.77
N GLU A 12 -10.32 -24.01 -20.63
CA GLU A 12 -11.67 -23.43 -20.52
C GLU A 12 -12.03 -22.30 -21.50
N PRO A 13 -13.25 -22.34 -22.07
CA PRO A 13 -13.74 -21.31 -22.97
C PRO A 13 -13.86 -19.99 -22.20
N ARG A 14 -12.95 -19.07 -22.49
CA ARG A 14 -12.86 -17.76 -21.87
C ARG A 14 -13.34 -16.72 -22.85
N PHE A 15 -14.21 -15.84 -22.39
CA PHE A 15 -14.42 -14.56 -23.05
C PHE A 15 -13.62 -13.51 -22.28
N SER A 16 -12.85 -12.68 -22.98
CA SER A 16 -12.23 -11.48 -22.41
C SER A 16 -12.12 -10.40 -23.46
N THR A 17 -12.36 -9.16 -23.07
CA THR A 17 -12.07 -7.98 -23.90
C THR A 17 -11.69 -6.81 -23.00
N SER A 18 -10.59 -6.15 -23.36
CA SER A 18 -10.22 -4.81 -22.89
C SER A 18 -10.28 -3.82 -24.05
N PHE A 19 -10.96 -4.22 -25.14
CA PHE A 19 -11.19 -3.44 -26.34
C PHE A 19 -9.91 -3.00 -27.08
N GLU A 20 -8.81 -3.72 -26.85
CA GLU A 20 -7.57 -3.53 -27.58
C GLU A 20 -7.67 -4.09 -29.01
N SER A 21 -6.67 -3.81 -29.84
CA SER A 21 -6.64 -4.33 -31.20
C SER A 21 -6.62 -5.87 -31.19
N GLY A 22 -7.61 -6.49 -31.83
CA GLY A 22 -7.78 -7.95 -31.87
C GLY A 22 -8.73 -8.52 -30.83
N ASP A 23 -9.17 -7.71 -29.86
CA ASP A 23 -10.15 -8.14 -28.87
C ASP A 23 -11.58 -8.21 -29.46
N PRO A 24 -12.48 -9.02 -28.86
CA PRO A 24 -13.90 -8.97 -29.18
C PRO A 24 -14.49 -7.56 -29.05
N VAL A 25 -15.24 -7.13 -30.06
CA VAL A 25 -15.98 -5.85 -30.08
C VAL A 25 -17.50 -6.09 -30.00
N PRO A 26 -18.29 -5.12 -29.50
CA PRO A 26 -19.74 -5.31 -29.39
C PRO A 26 -20.39 -5.60 -30.75
N ALA A 27 -21.28 -6.59 -30.78
CA ALA A 27 -22.06 -6.99 -31.95
C ALA A 27 -23.10 -5.93 -32.36
N ALA A 28 -23.55 -5.11 -31.40
CA ALA A 28 -24.44 -3.99 -31.63
C ALA A 28 -23.89 -2.73 -30.95
N LEU A 29 -23.96 -1.60 -31.65
CA LEU A 29 -23.50 -0.30 -31.16
C LEU A 29 -24.65 0.59 -30.63
N ALA A 30 -25.90 0.18 -30.86
CA ALA A 30 -27.08 0.89 -30.38
C ALA A 30 -28.24 -0.07 -30.16
N GLY A 31 -29.13 0.30 -29.24
CA GLY A 31 -30.40 -0.35 -28.93
C GLY A 31 -31.40 0.69 -28.42
N ASN A 32 -32.58 0.26 -27.96
CA ASN A 32 -33.62 1.16 -27.46
C ASN A 32 -33.08 2.09 -26.36
N GLY A 33 -32.83 3.35 -26.72
CA GLY A 33 -32.34 4.41 -25.84
C GLY A 33 -30.85 4.33 -25.45
N LEU A 34 -30.09 3.36 -25.95
CA LEU A 34 -28.69 3.12 -25.58
C LEU A 34 -27.77 3.13 -26.78
N ARG A 35 -26.55 3.63 -26.59
CA ARG A 35 -25.45 3.57 -27.56
C ARG A 35 -24.15 3.22 -26.86
N VAL A 36 -23.29 2.50 -27.56
CA VAL A 36 -21.93 2.22 -27.14
C VAL A 36 -20.94 2.53 -28.25
N SER A 37 -19.74 2.94 -27.88
CA SER A 37 -18.66 3.21 -28.84
C SER A 37 -17.30 2.94 -28.22
N LEU A 38 -16.37 2.43 -29.00
CA LEU A 38 -14.98 2.33 -28.56
C LEU A 38 -14.35 3.72 -28.46
N GLY A 39 -13.60 3.96 -27.40
CA GLY A 39 -12.85 5.20 -27.23
C GLY A 39 -11.59 4.97 -26.41
N ASP A 40 -10.88 6.06 -26.16
CA ASP A 40 -9.63 6.04 -25.39
C ASP A 40 -9.90 6.03 -23.89
N GLY A 41 -11.13 5.87 -23.40
CA GLY A 41 -11.43 5.94 -21.96
C GLY A 41 -11.76 7.35 -21.45
N PRO A 42 -12.02 7.48 -20.14
CA PRO A 42 -12.54 8.70 -19.51
C PRO A 42 -11.55 9.87 -19.60
N GLU A 43 -12.07 11.06 -19.90
CA GLU A 43 -11.23 12.27 -19.98
C GLU A 43 -10.76 12.77 -18.61
N ARG A 44 -11.59 12.60 -17.56
CA ARG A 44 -11.37 13.17 -16.23
C ARG A 44 -11.61 12.18 -15.08
N PRO A 45 -11.02 10.97 -15.11
CA PRO A 45 -11.07 10.09 -13.96
C PRO A 45 -10.35 10.76 -12.77
N TYR A 46 -10.88 10.59 -11.55
CA TYR A 46 -10.32 11.27 -10.38
C TYR A 46 -8.95 10.74 -9.95
N ALA A 47 -8.71 9.42 -10.00
CA ALA A 47 -7.50 8.78 -9.50
C ALA A 47 -6.99 7.67 -10.44
N ALA A 48 -7.05 7.90 -11.75
CA ALA A 48 -6.53 7.02 -12.79
C ALA A 48 -5.98 7.87 -13.94
N LYS A 49 -5.21 7.25 -14.85
CA LYS A 49 -4.68 7.97 -16.00
C LYS A 49 -5.85 8.39 -16.92
N PRO A 50 -5.92 9.67 -17.34
CA PRO A 50 -6.95 10.13 -18.27
C PRO A 50 -6.68 9.64 -19.69
N ARG A 51 -7.75 9.45 -20.48
CA ARG A 51 -7.70 9.03 -21.90
C ARG A 51 -6.92 7.73 -22.11
N VAL A 52 -7.12 6.78 -21.20
CA VAL A 52 -6.84 5.36 -21.39
C VAL A 52 -7.95 4.50 -20.77
N GLY A 53 -8.01 3.22 -21.11
CA GLY A 53 -8.80 2.22 -20.38
C GLY A 53 -8.33 2.02 -18.94
N TYR A 54 -8.93 1.05 -18.24
CA TYR A 54 -8.45 0.64 -16.93
C TYR A 54 -7.13 -0.12 -17.03
N SER A 55 -7.04 -1.14 -17.89
CA SER A 55 -5.85 -1.97 -18.05
C SER A 55 -5.09 -1.68 -19.35
N GLY A 56 -5.82 -1.32 -20.41
CA GLY A 56 -5.30 -1.04 -21.74
C GLY A 56 -5.38 0.45 -22.12
N THR A 57 -5.25 0.74 -23.41
CA THR A 57 -5.37 2.09 -23.99
C THR A 57 -6.78 2.41 -24.47
N ARG A 58 -7.66 1.40 -24.56
CA ARG A 58 -9.02 1.51 -25.04
C ARG A 58 -10.04 1.13 -23.97
N ALA A 59 -11.27 1.59 -24.15
CA ALA A 59 -12.41 1.19 -23.33
C ALA A 59 -13.72 1.37 -24.11
N LEU A 60 -14.78 0.73 -23.64
CA LEU A 60 -16.11 0.87 -24.22
C LEU A 60 -16.88 1.98 -23.51
N ARG A 61 -17.18 3.05 -24.23
CA ARG A 61 -18.07 4.11 -23.75
C ARG A 61 -19.52 3.67 -23.88
N TYR A 62 -20.33 3.95 -22.86
CA TYR A 62 -21.78 3.81 -22.92
C TYR A 62 -22.48 5.17 -22.78
N LEU A 63 -23.64 5.29 -23.42
CA LEU A 63 -24.54 6.43 -23.39
C LEU A 63 -25.98 5.92 -23.35
N ALA A 64 -26.80 6.51 -22.48
CA ALA A 64 -28.25 6.33 -22.48
C ALA A 64 -28.98 7.67 -22.53
N ASP A 65 -30.07 7.71 -23.29
CA ASP A 65 -31.10 8.71 -23.14
C ASP A 65 -32.03 8.36 -21.96
N GLY A 66 -32.88 9.32 -21.55
CA GLY A 66 -33.38 9.44 -20.19
C GLY A 66 -34.01 8.21 -19.53
N THR A 67 -34.49 7.23 -20.29
CA THR A 67 -35.14 6.03 -19.73
C THR A 67 -34.20 4.84 -19.53
N GLY A 68 -33.02 4.83 -20.14
CA GLY A 68 -32.16 3.64 -20.13
C GLY A 68 -32.79 2.46 -20.88
N GLY A 69 -32.33 1.25 -20.57
CA GLY A 69 -32.63 0.05 -21.35
C GLY A 69 -31.49 -0.97 -21.38
N ARG A 70 -31.57 -1.91 -22.33
CA ARG A 70 -30.63 -3.02 -22.47
C ARG A 70 -30.06 -3.12 -23.88
N LEU A 71 -28.81 -3.56 -23.98
CA LEU A 71 -28.11 -3.81 -25.23
C LEU A 71 -27.32 -5.11 -25.14
N GLN A 72 -27.55 -6.05 -26.05
CA GLN A 72 -26.69 -7.22 -26.19
C GLN A 72 -25.34 -6.78 -26.77
N LEU A 73 -24.28 -6.89 -25.97
CA LEU A 73 -22.93 -6.58 -26.39
C LEU A 73 -22.31 -7.75 -27.15
N PHE A 74 -22.38 -8.96 -26.62
CA PHE A 74 -21.67 -10.10 -27.18
C PHE A 74 -22.56 -11.35 -27.22
N PRO A 75 -22.77 -11.97 -28.39
CA PRO A 75 -23.20 -13.36 -28.43
C PRO A 75 -22.03 -14.26 -27.99
N VAL A 76 -22.28 -15.17 -27.05
CA VAL A 76 -21.28 -16.12 -26.55
C VAL A 76 -21.89 -17.50 -26.43
N ASP A 77 -21.08 -18.53 -26.22
CA ASP A 77 -21.56 -19.87 -25.90
C ASP A 77 -20.61 -20.56 -24.93
N ILE A 78 -20.77 -20.25 -23.65
CA ILE A 78 -19.83 -20.63 -22.59
C ILE A 78 -20.54 -21.51 -21.57
N VAL A 79 -19.99 -22.69 -21.29
CA VAL A 79 -20.49 -23.56 -20.20
C VAL A 79 -20.00 -23.02 -18.86
N ILE A 80 -20.90 -22.94 -17.90
CA ILE A 80 -20.57 -22.53 -16.53
C ILE A 80 -19.95 -23.72 -15.79
N GLY A 81 -18.70 -23.55 -15.38
CA GLY A 81 -17.96 -24.42 -14.47
C GLY A 81 -18.15 -24.05 -12.99
N ALA A 82 -17.50 -24.79 -12.09
CA ALA A 82 -17.62 -24.57 -10.65
C ALA A 82 -17.03 -23.21 -10.19
N ASP A 83 -15.98 -22.75 -10.89
CA ASP A 83 -15.26 -21.53 -10.57
C ASP A 83 -15.50 -20.41 -11.58
N THR A 84 -16.47 -20.55 -12.49
CA THR A 84 -16.74 -19.51 -13.49
C THR A 84 -17.19 -18.22 -12.80
N THR A 85 -16.53 -17.12 -13.15
CA THR A 85 -16.84 -15.77 -12.69
C THR A 85 -17.03 -14.87 -13.89
N LEU A 86 -18.07 -14.02 -13.85
CA LEU A 86 -18.15 -12.81 -14.67
C LEU A 86 -17.46 -11.68 -13.92
N SER A 87 -16.58 -10.92 -14.57
CA SER A 87 -16.03 -9.69 -14.01
C SER A 87 -15.89 -8.58 -15.03
N TRP A 88 -15.91 -7.33 -14.56
CA TRP A 88 -15.65 -6.15 -15.39
C TRP A 88 -15.17 -4.96 -14.56
N LYS A 89 -14.64 -3.95 -15.25
CA LYS A 89 -14.38 -2.61 -14.73
C LYS A 89 -15.46 -1.67 -15.25
N VAL A 90 -15.90 -0.75 -14.40
CA VAL A 90 -16.91 0.24 -14.74
C VAL A 90 -16.56 1.60 -14.16
N LEU A 91 -16.73 2.67 -14.93
CA LEU A 91 -16.60 4.05 -14.49
C LEU A 91 -17.82 4.86 -14.94
N PRO A 92 -18.76 5.16 -14.02
CA PRO A 92 -19.82 6.12 -14.26
C PRO A 92 -19.27 7.55 -14.36
N GLU A 93 -19.80 8.37 -15.25
CA GLU A 93 -19.48 9.82 -15.31
C GLU A 93 -20.57 10.66 -14.65
N ILE A 94 -20.17 11.84 -14.17
CA ILE A 94 -21.10 12.89 -13.70
C ILE A 94 -21.77 13.52 -14.91
N VAL A 95 -23.09 13.63 -14.88
CA VAL A 95 -23.89 14.30 -15.93
C VAL A 95 -24.55 15.52 -15.32
N GLU A 96 -24.26 16.72 -15.85
CA GLU A 96 -24.87 17.98 -15.40
C GLU A 96 -24.78 18.21 -13.87
N GLY A 97 -23.68 17.79 -13.25
CA GLY A 97 -23.47 17.89 -11.79
C GLY A 97 -24.14 16.79 -10.96
N ASN A 98 -24.95 15.93 -11.57
CA ASN A 98 -25.57 14.79 -10.89
C ASN A 98 -24.58 13.62 -10.77
N THR A 99 -24.21 13.28 -9.53
CA THR A 99 -23.27 12.21 -9.20
C THR A 99 -23.90 10.81 -9.23
N GLY A 100 -25.22 10.71 -9.23
CA GLY A 100 -25.95 9.44 -9.33
C GLY A 100 -26.36 9.07 -10.75
N ALA A 101 -26.36 10.02 -11.69
CA ALA A 101 -26.92 9.89 -13.04
C ALA A 101 -26.53 8.59 -13.76
N SER A 102 -25.25 8.24 -13.70
CA SER A 102 -24.69 7.12 -14.46
C SER A 102 -24.43 5.85 -13.64
N THR A 103 -24.82 5.84 -12.36
CA THR A 103 -24.49 4.76 -11.41
C THR A 103 -25.40 3.52 -11.54
N GLY A 104 -26.56 3.67 -12.17
CA GLY A 104 -27.39 2.55 -12.57
C GLY A 104 -26.83 1.88 -13.81
N VAL A 105 -25.80 1.05 -13.64
CA VAL A 105 -25.13 0.31 -14.72
C VAL A 105 -24.77 -1.09 -14.24
N SER A 106 -25.03 -2.09 -15.09
CA SER A 106 -24.68 -3.49 -14.79
C SER A 106 -24.42 -4.28 -16.07
N LEU A 107 -23.57 -5.29 -15.98
CA LEU A 107 -23.50 -6.35 -16.98
C LEU A 107 -24.31 -7.56 -16.51
N ASP A 108 -25.05 -8.13 -17.44
CA ASP A 108 -25.92 -9.27 -17.21
C ASP A 108 -25.61 -10.38 -18.22
N LEU A 109 -26.00 -11.60 -17.88
CA LEU A 109 -25.78 -12.77 -18.72
C LEU A 109 -27.12 -13.42 -19.05
N VAL A 110 -27.34 -13.71 -20.33
CA VAL A 110 -28.50 -14.49 -20.80
C VAL A 110 -28.11 -15.97 -20.82
N LEU A 111 -28.88 -16.80 -20.14
CA LEU A 111 -28.68 -18.25 -20.09
C LEU A 111 -29.37 -18.97 -21.26
N ASP A 112 -29.05 -20.25 -21.42
CA ASP A 112 -29.65 -21.17 -22.40
C ASP A 112 -31.18 -21.35 -22.29
N ASP A 113 -31.81 -21.00 -21.16
CA ASP A 113 -33.28 -20.96 -21.02
C ASP A 113 -33.88 -19.57 -21.24
N GLY A 114 -33.08 -18.59 -21.68
CA GLY A 114 -33.50 -17.22 -21.90
C GLY A 114 -33.64 -16.36 -20.63
N ARG A 115 -33.42 -16.93 -19.43
CA ARG A 115 -33.37 -16.12 -18.19
C ARG A 115 -32.07 -15.35 -18.10
N ARG A 116 -32.12 -14.26 -17.35
CA ARG A 116 -30.96 -13.44 -17.01
C ARG A 116 -30.45 -13.81 -15.62
N ILE A 117 -29.15 -13.69 -15.38
CA ILE A 117 -28.61 -13.96 -14.04
C ILE A 117 -29.08 -12.92 -13.00
N SER A 118 -29.48 -11.71 -13.44
CA SER A 118 -30.09 -10.70 -12.57
C SER A 118 -31.48 -11.07 -12.02
N SER A 119 -32.20 -12.03 -12.62
CA SER A 119 -33.46 -12.53 -12.05
C SER A 119 -33.26 -13.65 -11.02
N LEU A 120 -32.01 -14.04 -10.77
CA LEU A 120 -31.63 -15.07 -9.80
C LEU A 120 -31.11 -14.42 -8.51
N ALA A 121 -31.01 -15.21 -7.44
CA ALA A 121 -30.51 -14.75 -6.14
C ALA A 121 -28.97 -14.59 -6.07
N LEU A 122 -28.32 -14.34 -7.21
CA LEU A 122 -26.88 -14.11 -7.28
C LEU A 122 -26.52 -12.69 -6.82
N ARG A 123 -25.31 -12.55 -6.28
CA ARG A 123 -24.79 -11.28 -5.77
C ARG A 123 -23.39 -11.02 -6.32
N ASP A 124 -23.07 -9.74 -6.49
CA ASP A 124 -21.71 -9.32 -6.82
C ASP A 124 -20.74 -9.49 -5.63
N ASN A 125 -19.46 -9.24 -5.87
CA ASN A 125 -18.40 -9.32 -4.88
C ASN A 125 -18.58 -8.41 -3.66
N HIS A 126 -19.46 -7.40 -3.74
CA HIS A 126 -19.82 -6.53 -2.63
C HIS A 126 -21.14 -6.94 -1.94
N GLY A 127 -21.74 -8.08 -2.33
CA GLY A 127 -22.99 -8.57 -1.79
C GLY A 127 -24.24 -7.90 -2.36
N VAL A 128 -24.12 -7.16 -3.47
CA VAL A 128 -25.24 -6.44 -4.09
C VAL A 128 -25.91 -7.33 -5.16
N PRO A 129 -27.26 -7.36 -5.25
CA PRO A 129 -27.94 -7.99 -6.38
C PRO A 129 -27.49 -7.41 -7.74
N LEU A 130 -27.54 -8.21 -8.79
CA LEU A 130 -27.27 -7.72 -10.14
C LEU A 130 -28.40 -6.83 -10.66
N GLY A 131 -28.12 -6.12 -11.76
CA GLY A 131 -29.06 -5.24 -12.45
C GLY A 131 -28.82 -3.77 -12.13
N ALA A 132 -29.06 -2.91 -13.12
CA ALA A 132 -28.75 -1.48 -13.05
C ALA A 132 -29.43 -0.78 -11.85
N ALA A 133 -30.70 -1.11 -11.58
CA ALA A 133 -31.44 -0.59 -10.44
C ALA A 133 -30.71 -0.89 -9.11
N ALA A 134 -30.39 -2.16 -8.86
CA ALA A 134 -29.75 -2.59 -7.62
C ALA A 134 -28.36 -1.96 -7.43
N GLN A 135 -27.59 -1.88 -8.52
CA GLN A 135 -26.28 -1.24 -8.53
C GLN A 135 -26.37 0.25 -8.17
N GLY A 136 -27.31 0.99 -8.77
CA GLY A 136 -27.55 2.41 -8.43
C GLY A 136 -27.96 2.62 -6.97
N HIS A 137 -28.87 1.78 -6.44
CA HIS A 137 -29.31 1.89 -5.04
C HIS A 137 -28.22 1.53 -4.02
N SER A 138 -27.29 0.63 -4.40
CA SER A 138 -26.25 0.14 -3.49
C SER A 138 -25.21 1.17 -3.08
N LYS A 139 -25.04 2.23 -3.90
CA LYS A 139 -23.98 3.24 -3.75
C LYS A 139 -22.56 2.66 -3.74
N THR A 140 -22.38 1.44 -4.24
CA THR A 140 -21.05 0.82 -4.41
C THR A 140 -20.29 1.37 -5.62
N LEU A 141 -20.98 2.07 -6.52
CA LEU A 141 -20.41 2.81 -7.63
C LEU A 141 -20.42 4.30 -7.30
N TYR A 142 -19.27 4.96 -7.48
CA TYR A 142 -19.11 6.40 -7.35
C TYR A 142 -18.53 6.93 -8.66
N PRO A 143 -19.03 8.07 -9.19
CA PRO A 143 -18.63 8.53 -10.50
C PRO A 143 -17.16 8.97 -10.57
N GLN A 144 -16.64 9.07 -11.79
CA GLN A 144 -15.26 9.42 -12.14
C GLN A 144 -14.21 8.45 -11.58
N GLN A 145 -14.61 7.24 -11.21
CA GLN A 145 -13.68 6.25 -10.72
C GLN A 145 -13.98 4.86 -11.25
N TRP A 146 -12.92 4.16 -11.63
CA TRP A 146 -13.01 2.76 -12.00
C TRP A 146 -13.34 1.91 -10.77
N ALA A 147 -14.39 1.12 -10.89
CA ALA A 147 -14.80 0.13 -9.90
C ALA A 147 -14.73 -1.26 -10.53
N HIS A 148 -14.36 -2.26 -9.73
CA HIS A 148 -14.39 -3.65 -10.13
C HIS A 148 -15.69 -4.29 -9.67
N LYS A 149 -16.32 -5.03 -10.58
CA LYS A 149 -17.49 -5.85 -10.28
C LYS A 149 -17.21 -7.29 -10.71
N ALA A 150 -17.59 -8.23 -9.87
CA ALA A 150 -17.46 -9.64 -10.16
C ALA A 150 -18.62 -10.45 -9.57
N VAL A 151 -19.05 -11.49 -10.28
CA VAL A 151 -20.17 -12.36 -9.89
C VAL A 151 -19.74 -13.80 -10.12
N ARG A 152 -19.69 -14.60 -9.06
CA ARG A 152 -19.41 -16.03 -9.15
C ARG A 152 -20.66 -16.77 -9.62
N LEU A 153 -20.50 -17.65 -10.60
CA LEU A 153 -21.60 -18.35 -11.27
C LEU A 153 -21.65 -19.85 -10.95
N GLY A 154 -20.79 -20.35 -10.05
CA GLY A 154 -20.66 -21.78 -9.75
C GLY A 154 -21.95 -22.48 -9.33
N GLU A 155 -22.92 -21.76 -8.75
CA GLU A 155 -24.25 -22.30 -8.42
C GLU A 155 -25.07 -22.69 -9.66
N LEU A 156 -24.70 -22.17 -10.84
CA LEU A 156 -25.30 -22.44 -12.14
C LEU A 156 -24.47 -23.42 -12.98
N LYS A 157 -23.57 -24.17 -12.35
CA LYS A 157 -22.70 -25.15 -13.03
C LYS A 157 -23.51 -26.04 -13.99
N GLY A 158 -23.02 -26.19 -15.22
CA GLY A 158 -23.63 -26.99 -16.28
C GLY A 158 -24.60 -26.21 -17.18
N ARG A 159 -25.07 -25.03 -16.77
CA ARG A 159 -25.83 -24.11 -17.65
C ARG A 159 -24.89 -23.45 -18.66
N ARG A 160 -25.44 -22.97 -19.79
CA ARG A 160 -24.68 -22.20 -20.78
C ARG A 160 -25.06 -20.72 -20.78
N ILE A 161 -24.06 -19.86 -20.95
CA ILE A 161 -24.20 -18.43 -21.19
C ILE A 161 -24.28 -18.22 -22.71
N LYS A 162 -25.32 -17.54 -23.17
CA LYS A 162 -25.62 -17.28 -24.58
C LYS A 162 -25.34 -15.84 -25.01
N ALA A 163 -25.38 -14.90 -24.06
CA ALA A 163 -25.07 -13.51 -24.35
C ALA A 163 -24.59 -12.75 -23.12
N ILE A 164 -23.82 -11.69 -23.37
CA ILE A 164 -23.47 -10.64 -22.41
C ILE A 164 -24.27 -9.39 -22.79
N GLU A 165 -25.06 -8.87 -21.85
CA GLU A 165 -25.86 -7.66 -22.03
C GLU A 165 -25.39 -6.53 -21.11
N LEU A 166 -25.44 -5.31 -21.62
CA LEU A 166 -25.37 -4.09 -20.82
C LEU A 166 -26.79 -3.66 -20.44
N GLU A 167 -27.00 -3.36 -19.16
CA GLU A 167 -28.19 -2.68 -18.67
C GLU A 167 -27.83 -1.32 -18.09
N LEU A 168 -28.57 -0.29 -18.51
CA LEU A 168 -28.47 1.06 -17.96
C LEU A 168 -29.83 1.50 -17.42
N GLN A 169 -29.80 2.17 -16.27
CA GLN A 169 -30.94 2.87 -15.69
C GLN A 169 -30.45 4.22 -15.16
N PRO A 170 -30.55 5.28 -15.98
CA PRO A 170 -30.21 6.63 -15.55
C PRO A 170 -31.05 7.06 -14.33
N ALA A 171 -30.53 8.01 -13.55
CA ALA A 171 -31.36 8.70 -12.57
C ALA A 171 -32.49 9.45 -13.29
N ALA A 172 -33.68 9.50 -12.67
CA ALA A 172 -34.89 10.03 -13.31
C ALA A 172 -34.66 11.42 -13.95
N GLY A 173 -35.01 11.54 -15.23
CA GLY A 173 -34.89 12.80 -15.98
C GLY A 173 -33.47 13.17 -16.44
N THR A 174 -32.49 12.26 -16.31
CA THR A 174 -31.11 12.47 -16.75
C THR A 174 -30.67 11.41 -17.75
N GLY A 175 -29.66 11.71 -18.58
CA GLY A 175 -28.94 10.66 -19.32
C GLY A 175 -27.90 9.95 -18.46
N ALA A 176 -27.35 8.84 -18.96
CA ALA A 176 -26.21 8.17 -18.34
C ALA A 176 -25.02 8.11 -19.30
N ILE A 177 -23.81 8.34 -18.79
CA ILE A 177 -22.56 8.26 -19.54
C ILE A 177 -21.52 7.55 -18.68
N GLY A 178 -20.70 6.70 -19.30
CA GLY A 178 -19.56 6.12 -18.60
C GLY A 178 -18.80 5.14 -19.47
N TRP A 179 -17.98 4.33 -18.81
CA TRP A 179 -17.03 3.44 -19.45
C TRP A 179 -17.06 2.04 -18.84
N LEU A 180 -16.83 1.05 -19.69
CA LEU A 180 -16.60 -0.34 -19.32
C LEU A 180 -15.24 -0.77 -19.85
N ASP A 181 -14.56 -1.62 -19.09
CA ASP A 181 -13.30 -2.25 -19.49
C ASP A 181 -13.16 -3.63 -18.84
N ASP A 182 -12.21 -4.43 -19.30
CA ASP A 182 -11.85 -5.76 -18.77
C ASP A 182 -13.05 -6.71 -18.56
N ILE A 183 -13.97 -6.79 -19.53
CA ILE A 183 -15.11 -7.71 -19.43
C ILE A 183 -14.58 -9.13 -19.63
N ALA A 184 -14.72 -9.98 -18.62
CA ALA A 184 -14.21 -11.34 -18.65
C ALA A 184 -15.21 -12.36 -18.08
N ILE A 185 -15.28 -13.53 -18.72
CA ILE A 185 -15.94 -14.73 -18.22
C ILE A 185 -14.92 -15.86 -18.27
N GLY A 186 -14.56 -16.40 -17.10
CA GLY A 186 -13.59 -17.48 -17.01
C GLY A 186 -13.53 -18.10 -15.62
N GLY A 187 -12.81 -19.21 -15.50
CA GLY A 187 -12.55 -19.86 -14.21
C GLY A 187 -11.66 -19.00 -13.32
N GLN A 188 -12.16 -18.63 -12.14
CA GLN A 188 -11.41 -17.96 -11.09
C GLN A 188 -11.49 -18.81 -9.83
N ALA A 189 -10.49 -19.65 -9.59
CA ALA A 189 -10.45 -20.48 -8.38
C ALA A 189 -10.58 -19.60 -7.12
N ARG A 190 -11.28 -20.09 -6.10
CA ARG A 190 -11.27 -19.46 -4.78
C ARG A 190 -9.85 -19.49 -4.23
N SER A 191 -9.38 -18.36 -3.72
CA SER A 191 -8.11 -18.31 -3.01
C SER A 191 -8.26 -19.13 -1.73
N VAL A 192 -7.61 -20.29 -1.65
CA VAL A 192 -7.53 -21.08 -0.42
C VAL A 192 -6.48 -20.43 0.48
N ALA A 193 -6.80 -19.25 1.01
CA ALA A 193 -5.96 -18.61 2.01
C ALA A 193 -5.93 -19.51 3.26
N THR A 194 -4.72 -19.87 3.66
CA THR A 194 -4.49 -20.78 4.78
C THR A 194 -4.28 -20.04 6.09
N ARG A 195 -3.91 -18.75 5.99
CA ARG A 195 -3.55 -17.89 7.10
C ARG A 195 -4.29 -16.55 6.99
N PRO A 196 -4.66 -15.90 8.11
CA PRO A 196 -5.27 -14.57 8.09
C PRO A 196 -4.48 -13.54 7.27
N SER A 197 -3.14 -13.58 7.33
CA SER A 197 -2.27 -12.67 6.56
C SER A 197 -2.32 -12.87 5.04
N ASP A 198 -2.80 -14.02 4.53
CA ASP A 198 -2.92 -14.29 3.09
C ASP A 198 -3.99 -13.40 2.44
N TYR A 199 -5.00 -12.98 3.21
CA TYR A 199 -6.09 -12.08 2.79
C TYR A 199 -5.67 -10.61 2.71
N VAL A 200 -4.55 -10.22 3.33
CA VAL A 200 -4.15 -8.80 3.41
C VAL A 200 -3.70 -8.29 2.05
N LEU A 201 -4.29 -7.18 1.58
CA LEU A 201 -3.85 -6.45 0.40
C LEU A 201 -3.36 -5.07 0.81
N THR A 202 -2.05 -4.86 0.76
CA THR A 202 -1.47 -3.57 1.15
C THR A 202 -1.71 -2.47 0.11
N THR A 203 -2.11 -2.82 -1.12
CA THR A 203 -2.49 -1.85 -2.16
C THR A 203 -3.90 -1.30 -1.99
N ARG A 204 -4.73 -1.84 -1.09
CA ARG A 204 -6.10 -1.33 -0.87
C ARG A 204 -6.05 0.12 -0.39
N GLY A 205 -6.73 1.00 -1.12
CA GLY A 205 -6.76 2.45 -0.86
C GLY A 205 -5.64 3.28 -1.50
N THR A 206 -4.81 2.68 -2.36
CA THR A 206 -3.70 3.36 -3.09
C THR A 206 -4.12 4.01 -4.40
N GLN A 207 -5.32 3.70 -4.92
CA GLN A 207 -5.90 4.42 -6.06
C GLN A 207 -6.51 5.75 -5.58
N ALA A 208 -5.64 6.66 -5.16
CA ALA A 208 -5.99 7.88 -4.48
C ALA A 208 -4.96 8.98 -4.77
N ASN A 209 -5.39 10.24 -4.67
CA ASN A 209 -4.57 11.43 -4.84
C ASN A 209 -5.13 12.61 -4.02
N GLY A 210 -4.63 13.82 -4.26
CA GLY A 210 -5.12 15.03 -3.60
C GLY A 210 -6.56 15.44 -3.98
N THR A 211 -7.10 14.94 -5.09
CA THR A 211 -8.46 15.22 -5.56
C THR A 211 -9.48 14.25 -4.97
N PHE A 212 -9.14 12.96 -4.90
CA PHE A 212 -10.04 11.93 -4.41
C PHE A 212 -9.31 10.86 -3.60
N SER A 213 -9.82 10.57 -2.40
CA SER A 213 -9.28 9.54 -1.52
C SER A 213 -10.12 8.28 -1.53
N ARG A 214 -9.48 7.14 -1.82
CA ARG A 214 -9.98 5.79 -1.52
C ARG A 214 -9.37 5.20 -0.24
N GLY A 215 -8.66 6.03 0.52
CA GLY A 215 -7.90 5.63 1.70
C GLY A 215 -6.61 6.43 1.86
N ASN A 216 -6.00 6.90 0.75
CA ASN A 216 -4.70 7.59 0.76
C ASN A 216 -3.60 6.75 1.43
N ASN A 217 -3.62 5.44 1.16
CA ASN A 217 -2.73 4.48 1.76
C ASN A 217 -1.43 4.32 0.94
N ILE A 218 -0.37 3.85 1.61
CA ILE A 218 0.84 3.31 0.96
C ILE A 218 0.88 1.77 1.06
N PRO A 219 1.41 1.04 0.06
CA PRO A 219 1.57 -0.40 0.11
C PRO A 219 2.78 -0.85 0.95
N ALA A 220 2.72 -0.58 2.26
CA ALA A 220 3.79 -0.88 3.19
C ALA A 220 3.94 -2.39 3.47
N THR A 221 5.14 -2.91 3.32
CA THR A 221 5.56 -4.19 3.87
C THR A 221 6.35 -3.91 5.15
N ALA A 222 5.88 -4.41 6.29
CA ALA A 222 6.34 -3.99 7.60
C ALA A 222 6.05 -5.06 8.67
N MET A 223 6.63 -4.89 9.87
CA MET A 223 6.14 -5.58 11.07
C MET A 223 4.93 -4.83 11.67
N PRO A 224 4.07 -5.48 12.49
CA PRO A 224 3.06 -4.75 13.28
C PRO A 224 3.72 -3.66 14.12
N HIS A 225 3.24 -2.41 14.00
CA HIS A 225 3.83 -1.22 14.64
C HIS A 225 5.31 -0.97 14.30
N GLY A 226 5.79 -1.53 13.18
CA GLY A 226 7.21 -1.59 12.84
C GLY A 226 7.90 -0.23 12.82
N PHE A 227 9.19 -0.21 13.16
CA PHE A 227 10.00 1.02 13.14
C PHE A 227 10.23 1.53 11.71
N ASN A 228 10.51 0.63 10.78
CA ASN A 228 10.62 0.93 9.35
C ASN A 228 9.43 0.38 8.55
N PHE A 229 8.98 1.15 7.56
CA PHE A 229 8.18 0.60 6.46
C PHE A 229 9.00 0.51 5.18
N TRP A 230 8.77 -0.54 4.41
CA TRP A 230 9.32 -0.71 3.07
C TRP A 230 8.18 -0.69 2.05
N THR A 231 8.24 0.21 1.08
CA THR A 231 7.16 0.40 0.10
C THR A 231 7.69 0.58 -1.32
N PRO A 232 7.04 0.01 -2.35
CA PRO A 232 7.26 0.46 -3.72
C PRO A 232 6.83 1.93 -3.88
N VAL A 233 7.49 2.66 -4.78
CA VAL A 233 7.16 4.06 -5.10
C VAL A 233 7.06 4.28 -6.62
N THR A 234 5.99 4.92 -7.06
CA THR A 234 5.78 5.33 -8.45
C THR A 234 6.31 6.74 -8.71
N ASP A 235 6.43 7.56 -7.66
CA ASP A 235 7.07 8.87 -7.67
C ASP A 235 8.17 8.90 -6.61
N ALA A 236 9.41 8.71 -7.02
CA ALA A 236 10.57 8.70 -6.14
C ALA A 236 11.00 10.11 -5.69
N GLY A 237 10.34 11.17 -6.17
CA GLY A 237 10.64 12.56 -5.85
C GLY A 237 9.70 13.24 -4.89
N THR A 238 8.66 12.55 -4.44
CA THR A 238 7.66 13.11 -3.54
C THR A 238 7.87 12.65 -2.11
N LEU A 239 7.40 13.48 -1.17
CA LEU A 239 7.18 13.09 0.22
C LEU A 239 5.68 12.91 0.50
N GLY A 240 4.79 13.03 -0.49
CA GLY A 240 3.34 12.92 -0.36
C GLY A 240 2.82 11.59 -0.93
N TRP A 241 2.13 11.61 -2.06
CA TRP A 241 1.62 10.37 -2.68
C TRP A 241 2.72 9.52 -3.32
N LEU A 242 3.37 8.67 -2.51
CA LEU A 242 4.52 7.84 -2.90
C LEU A 242 4.18 6.81 -4.00
N TYR A 243 2.98 6.24 -3.95
CA TYR A 243 2.51 5.20 -4.85
C TYR A 243 1.11 5.56 -5.35
N ARG A 244 0.91 5.57 -6.67
CA ARG A 244 -0.38 5.82 -7.31
C ARG A 244 -0.72 4.67 -8.24
N TRP A 245 -1.81 3.96 -7.93
CA TRP A 245 -2.20 2.71 -8.57
C TRP A 245 -2.11 2.74 -10.10
N SER A 246 -2.80 3.67 -10.74
CA SER A 246 -2.79 3.78 -12.22
C SER A 246 -2.71 5.21 -12.76
N GLU A 247 -2.70 6.22 -11.89
CA GLU A 247 -2.75 7.62 -12.32
C GLU A 247 -1.49 8.03 -13.12
N GLN A 248 -0.33 7.55 -12.69
CA GLN A 248 0.97 7.89 -13.28
C GLN A 248 1.48 6.85 -14.29
N ASN A 249 0.57 6.01 -14.82
CA ASN A 249 0.95 5.01 -15.81
C ASN A 249 1.62 5.64 -17.05
N GLY A 250 2.47 4.85 -17.71
CA GLY A 250 3.14 5.21 -18.96
C GLY A 250 2.19 5.48 -20.13
N ALA A 251 2.73 5.82 -21.29
CA ALA A 251 1.94 5.99 -22.52
C ALA A 251 1.23 4.69 -22.95
N ASP A 252 1.78 3.54 -22.56
CA ASP A 252 1.27 2.19 -22.71
C ASP A 252 0.24 1.80 -21.62
N ASN A 253 -0.20 2.75 -20.80
CA ASN A 253 -1.01 2.53 -19.60
C ASN A 253 -0.45 1.49 -18.61
N ARG A 254 0.88 1.32 -18.58
CA ARG A 254 1.55 0.43 -17.63
C ARG A 254 2.03 1.17 -16.38
N PRO A 255 1.83 0.64 -15.16
CA PRO A 255 2.44 1.21 -13.97
C PRO A 255 3.96 1.03 -14.00
N ARG A 256 4.68 1.96 -13.37
CA ARG A 256 6.14 2.01 -13.35
C ARG A 256 6.64 2.33 -11.95
N LEU A 257 7.55 1.51 -11.43
CA LEU A 257 8.21 1.84 -10.17
C LEU A 257 9.50 2.61 -10.42
N GLN A 258 9.69 3.67 -9.66
CA GLN A 258 10.90 4.49 -9.69
C GLN A 258 11.88 4.15 -8.57
N ALA A 259 11.41 3.48 -7.51
CA ALA A 259 12.22 2.92 -6.43
C ALA A 259 11.42 1.94 -5.56
N LEU A 260 12.15 1.20 -4.73
CA LEU A 260 11.69 0.64 -3.47
C LEU A 260 12.28 1.51 -2.36
N SER A 261 11.45 2.00 -1.44
CA SER A 261 11.84 3.03 -0.47
C SER A 261 11.61 2.58 0.96
N LEU A 262 12.55 2.98 1.82
CA LEU A 262 12.27 3.17 3.24
C LEU A 262 11.30 4.36 3.40
N SER A 263 10.31 4.20 4.28
CA SER A 263 9.29 5.21 4.56
C SER A 263 8.87 5.18 6.03
N HIS A 264 8.42 6.34 6.52
CA HIS A 264 7.78 6.50 7.83
C HIS A 264 6.49 7.32 7.72
N GLN A 265 5.96 7.49 6.50
CA GLN A 265 4.82 8.34 6.22
C GLN A 265 3.52 7.82 6.84
N PRO A 266 2.86 8.56 7.74
CA PRO A 266 1.57 8.17 8.28
C PRO A 266 0.39 8.58 7.38
N SER A 267 0.55 9.63 6.58
CA SER A 267 -0.42 10.10 5.58
C SER A 267 0.28 10.99 4.54
N PRO A 268 -0.27 11.14 3.33
CA PRO A 268 0.30 12.05 2.34
C PRO A 268 0.27 13.53 2.78
N TRP A 269 -0.65 13.89 3.68
CA TRP A 269 -0.78 15.24 4.24
C TRP A 269 0.31 15.57 5.24
N MET A 270 0.69 14.59 6.06
CA MET A 270 1.85 14.70 6.95
C MET A 270 3.14 14.73 6.15
N GLY A 271 3.17 13.92 5.09
CA GLY A 271 4.35 13.66 4.29
C GLY A 271 5.32 12.67 4.94
N ASP A 272 6.33 12.28 4.18
CA ASP A 272 7.33 11.29 4.56
C ASP A 272 8.59 11.93 5.18
N ARG A 273 9.41 11.09 5.81
CA ARG A 273 10.70 11.44 6.40
C ARG A 273 11.67 10.26 6.39
N GLN A 274 12.94 10.60 6.48
CA GLN A 274 14.07 9.68 6.63
C GLN A 274 14.07 8.60 5.55
N THR A 275 13.91 9.03 4.29
CA THR A 275 13.80 8.12 3.15
C THR A 275 15.18 7.64 2.70
N PHE A 276 15.19 6.44 2.11
CA PHE A 276 16.35 5.86 1.43
C PHE A 276 15.84 4.90 0.37
N GLN A 277 16.35 5.02 -0.86
CA GLN A 277 15.77 4.36 -2.02
C GLN A 277 16.75 3.40 -2.68
N VAL A 278 16.22 2.29 -3.19
CA VAL A 278 16.95 1.35 -4.04
C VAL A 278 16.11 0.99 -5.27
N MET A 279 16.76 0.88 -6.43
CA MET A 279 16.13 0.39 -7.67
C MET A 279 17.07 -0.59 -8.38
N PRO A 280 16.62 -1.79 -8.78
CA PRO A 280 17.44 -2.69 -9.58
C PRO A 280 17.56 -2.19 -11.03
N SER A 281 18.70 -2.46 -11.67
CA SER A 281 18.93 -2.12 -13.08
C SER A 281 19.73 -3.20 -13.79
N SER A 282 19.33 -3.52 -15.02
CA SER A 282 20.03 -4.44 -15.91
C SER A 282 20.99 -3.74 -16.91
N ALA A 283 21.33 -2.47 -16.67
CA ALA A 283 22.21 -1.70 -17.54
C ALA A 283 23.62 -2.30 -17.61
N GLN A 284 24.18 -2.42 -18.81
CA GLN A 284 25.52 -2.98 -19.03
C GLN A 284 26.64 -2.03 -18.53
N GLY A 285 26.43 -0.73 -18.67
CA GLY A 285 27.34 0.30 -18.18
C GLY A 285 26.94 0.84 -16.81
N ARG A 286 27.35 2.08 -16.53
CA ARG A 286 26.83 2.83 -15.39
C ARG A 286 25.30 2.98 -15.52
N PRO A 287 24.50 2.55 -14.54
CA PRO A 287 23.04 2.67 -14.61
C PRO A 287 22.59 4.13 -14.54
N ASP A 288 21.46 4.44 -15.17
CA ASP A 288 20.84 5.77 -15.10
C ASP A 288 20.22 6.00 -13.71
N ALA A 289 20.37 7.21 -13.19
CA ALA A 289 19.83 7.63 -11.92
C ALA A 289 18.62 8.56 -12.04
N ASP A 290 18.30 9.02 -13.24
CA ASP A 290 17.08 9.75 -13.49
C ASP A 290 15.87 8.86 -13.19
N ARG A 291 14.96 9.40 -12.40
CA ARG A 291 13.83 8.65 -11.85
C ARG A 291 12.92 8.10 -12.93
N ALA A 292 12.69 8.86 -14.00
CA ALA A 292 11.83 8.45 -15.10
C ALA A 292 12.55 7.43 -15.99
N ARG A 293 13.83 7.66 -16.31
CA ARG A 293 14.61 6.76 -17.19
C ARG A 293 14.97 5.43 -16.53
N ARG A 294 15.15 5.38 -15.20
CA ARG A 294 15.40 4.14 -14.46
C ARG A 294 14.12 3.36 -14.11
N ALA A 295 12.94 3.94 -14.34
CA ALA A 295 11.68 3.34 -13.91
C ALA A 295 11.40 2.03 -14.66
N LEU A 296 10.98 1.00 -13.93
CA LEU A 296 10.67 -0.31 -14.53
C LEU A 296 9.16 -0.54 -14.62
N PRO A 297 8.63 -0.85 -15.81
CA PRO A 297 7.21 -1.19 -15.99
C PRO A 297 6.89 -2.59 -15.44
N PHE A 298 5.66 -2.76 -14.97
CA PHE A 298 5.13 -4.03 -14.46
C PHE A 298 3.61 -4.12 -14.68
N SER A 299 3.01 -5.25 -14.29
CA SER A 299 1.55 -5.43 -14.16
C SER A 299 1.19 -5.70 -12.70
N HIS A 300 0.03 -5.24 -12.24
CA HIS A 300 -0.47 -5.62 -10.91
C HIS A 300 -0.73 -7.14 -10.78
N ASP A 301 -0.99 -7.85 -11.87
CA ASP A 301 -1.06 -9.33 -11.86
C ASP A 301 0.27 -10.00 -11.51
N ARG A 302 1.36 -9.27 -11.72
CA ARG A 302 2.74 -9.64 -11.41
C ARG A 302 3.27 -8.94 -10.15
N GLU A 303 2.36 -8.36 -9.35
CA GLU A 303 2.64 -7.71 -8.08
C GLU A 303 1.97 -8.50 -6.94
N LEU A 304 2.77 -8.90 -5.95
CA LEU A 304 2.30 -9.49 -4.70
C LEU A 304 2.57 -8.50 -3.58
N ALA A 305 1.52 -7.79 -3.16
CA ALA A 305 1.58 -6.81 -2.09
C ALA A 305 0.93 -7.38 -0.81
N ARG A 306 1.75 -7.81 0.15
CA ARG A 306 1.34 -8.40 1.44
C ARG A 306 2.01 -7.67 2.60
N ALA A 307 1.46 -7.83 3.80
CA ALA A 307 2.01 -7.20 5.00
C ALA A 307 3.45 -7.64 5.30
N HIS A 308 3.72 -8.94 5.11
CA HIS A 308 4.99 -9.59 5.43
C HIS A 308 5.94 -9.73 4.22
N THR A 309 5.49 -9.38 3.01
CA THR A 309 6.34 -9.40 1.82
C THR A 309 5.80 -8.53 0.69
N TYR A 310 6.71 -7.91 -0.05
CA TYR A 310 6.43 -7.33 -1.35
C TYR A 310 7.18 -8.12 -2.42
N ARG A 311 6.54 -8.44 -3.54
CA ARG A 311 7.21 -8.94 -4.75
C ARG A 311 6.64 -8.24 -5.97
N VAL A 312 7.52 -7.87 -6.90
CA VAL A 312 7.16 -7.43 -8.24
C VAL A 312 8.03 -8.13 -9.27
N ASP A 313 7.40 -8.62 -10.32
CA ASP A 313 8.08 -9.09 -11.52
C ASP A 313 7.93 -8.05 -12.63
N PHE A 314 9.04 -7.41 -13.00
CA PHE A 314 9.07 -6.37 -14.03
C PHE A 314 9.01 -6.98 -15.44
N ASP A 315 8.61 -6.15 -16.41
CA ASP A 315 8.45 -6.58 -17.81
C ASP A 315 9.80 -6.90 -18.47
N ASN A 316 10.90 -6.33 -17.97
CA ASN A 316 12.26 -6.66 -18.43
C ASN A 316 12.84 -7.95 -17.81
N GLY A 317 12.05 -8.71 -17.04
CA GLY A 317 12.46 -9.98 -16.45
C GLY A 317 13.16 -9.87 -15.09
N ILE A 318 13.41 -8.67 -14.57
CA ILE A 318 13.89 -8.49 -13.19
C ILE A 318 12.76 -8.82 -12.21
N ARG A 319 13.07 -9.52 -11.12
CA ARG A 319 12.19 -9.67 -9.95
C ARG A 319 12.81 -8.96 -8.74
N ALA A 320 12.00 -8.21 -8.01
CA ALA A 320 12.37 -7.67 -6.71
C ALA A 320 11.44 -8.18 -5.61
N GLU A 321 12.01 -8.56 -4.47
CA GLU A 321 11.30 -9.10 -3.31
C GLU A 321 11.80 -8.43 -2.02
N ILE A 322 10.91 -8.19 -1.06
CA ILE A 322 11.21 -7.59 0.26
C ILE A 322 10.64 -8.48 1.37
N ALA A 323 11.45 -8.77 2.39
CA ALA A 323 11.04 -9.39 3.65
C ALA A 323 11.46 -8.48 4.83
N PRO A 324 10.50 -7.92 5.59
CA PRO A 324 10.79 -6.93 6.62
C PRO A 324 11.14 -7.59 7.97
N SER A 325 11.89 -6.85 8.78
CA SER A 325 11.91 -6.96 10.25
C SER A 325 11.57 -5.58 10.85
N GLU A 326 11.75 -5.38 12.16
CA GLU A 326 11.29 -4.14 12.81
C GLU A 326 12.14 -2.92 12.38
N ARG A 327 13.48 -2.99 12.45
CA ARG A 327 14.43 -1.95 11.95
C ARG A 327 15.26 -2.39 10.74
N ALA A 328 14.98 -3.55 10.15
CA ALA A 328 15.76 -4.07 9.03
C ALA A 328 14.88 -4.72 7.94
N ALA A 329 15.51 -5.16 6.85
CA ALA A 329 14.90 -5.98 5.81
C ALA A 329 15.95 -6.78 5.03
N VAL A 330 15.46 -7.86 4.40
CA VAL A 330 16.16 -8.54 3.31
C VAL A 330 15.46 -8.22 2.01
N PHE A 331 16.21 -7.62 1.08
CA PHE A 331 15.80 -7.49 -0.31
C PHE A 331 16.43 -8.62 -1.12
N ARG A 332 15.65 -9.24 -2.01
CA ARG A 332 16.12 -10.26 -2.95
C ARG A 332 15.79 -9.81 -4.37
N PHE A 333 16.81 -9.65 -5.19
CA PHE A 333 16.69 -9.24 -6.58
C PHE A 333 17.15 -10.37 -7.48
N ARG A 334 16.34 -10.74 -8.48
CA ARG A 334 16.70 -11.70 -9.51
C ARG A 334 16.79 -11.00 -10.85
N PHE A 335 17.87 -11.22 -11.57
CA PHE A 335 18.19 -10.60 -12.85
C PHE A 335 18.14 -11.66 -13.97
N PRO A 336 17.77 -11.27 -15.20
CA PRO A 336 17.94 -12.11 -16.38
C PRO A 336 19.40 -12.54 -16.55
N ARG A 337 19.64 -13.76 -17.07
CA ARG A 337 21.00 -14.34 -17.21
C ARG A 337 21.95 -13.51 -18.07
N ASP A 338 21.42 -12.81 -19.07
CA ASP A 338 22.20 -12.03 -20.04
C ASP A 338 22.32 -10.54 -19.66
N GLY A 339 21.86 -10.14 -18.46
CA GLY A 339 21.88 -8.78 -17.97
C GLY A 339 22.86 -8.58 -16.80
N ASP A 340 23.41 -7.37 -16.69
CA ASP A 340 24.22 -7.01 -15.52
C ASP A 340 23.34 -6.82 -14.28
N ALA A 341 23.83 -7.24 -13.12
CA ALA A 341 23.12 -7.02 -11.86
C ALA A 341 23.60 -5.73 -11.21
N ASN A 342 22.76 -4.69 -11.22
CA ASN A 342 23.05 -3.42 -10.58
C ASN A 342 21.96 -3.06 -9.56
N LEU A 343 22.37 -2.40 -8.48
CA LEU A 343 21.46 -1.69 -7.58
C LEU A 343 21.82 -0.22 -7.57
N VAL A 344 20.84 0.64 -7.86
CA VAL A 344 20.95 2.09 -7.81
C VAL A 344 20.39 2.57 -6.48
N PHE A 345 21.22 3.23 -5.68
CA PHE A 345 20.86 3.86 -4.42
C PHE A 345 20.61 5.34 -4.63
N ASP A 346 19.56 5.87 -4.02
CA ASP A 346 19.19 7.27 -4.14
C ASP A 346 18.45 7.74 -2.88
N ASN A 347 18.11 9.01 -2.87
CA ASN A 347 17.25 9.62 -1.88
C ASN A 347 16.18 10.50 -2.56
N VAL A 348 15.16 10.92 -1.81
CA VAL A 348 14.15 11.86 -2.33
C VAL A 348 14.76 13.23 -2.62
N ASP A 349 15.73 13.67 -1.80
CA ASP A 349 16.39 14.95 -1.99
C ASP A 349 17.86 14.93 -1.53
N GLN A 350 18.50 16.10 -1.52
CA GLN A 350 19.92 16.27 -1.22
C GLN A 350 20.29 16.06 0.25
N ARG A 351 19.32 15.89 1.17
CA ARG A 351 19.56 15.86 2.61
C ARG A 351 19.98 14.46 3.06
N GLY A 352 21.24 14.12 2.82
CA GLY A 352 21.81 12.86 3.29
C GLY A 352 23.26 12.68 2.87
N GLY A 353 23.76 11.45 3.03
CA GLY A 353 25.08 11.04 2.59
C GLY A 353 25.10 9.56 2.25
N LEU A 354 25.96 9.19 1.30
CA LEU A 354 26.14 7.82 0.83
C LEU A 354 27.64 7.50 0.77
N THR A 355 28.03 6.36 1.33
CA THR A 355 29.37 5.80 1.21
C THR A 355 29.26 4.36 0.76
N LEU A 356 29.93 4.05 -0.35
CA LEU A 356 30.09 2.71 -0.90
C LEU A 356 31.53 2.29 -0.64
N ASP A 357 31.74 1.35 0.27
CA ASP A 357 33.08 0.87 0.62
C ASP A 357 33.34 -0.48 -0.06
N ALA A 358 34.07 -0.44 -1.18
CA ALA A 358 34.43 -1.63 -1.95
C ALA A 358 35.44 -2.54 -1.22
N ALA A 359 36.21 -2.02 -0.25
CA ALA A 359 37.15 -2.84 0.51
C ALA A 359 36.41 -3.72 1.52
N THR A 360 35.42 -3.15 2.20
CA THR A 360 34.59 -3.89 3.18
C THR A 360 33.33 -4.49 2.57
N GLN A 361 33.00 -4.14 1.32
CA GLN A 361 31.78 -4.56 0.60
C GLN A 361 30.51 -4.14 1.36
N THR A 362 30.54 -2.97 1.98
CA THR A 362 29.44 -2.42 2.78
C THR A 362 28.96 -1.08 2.25
N LEU A 363 27.66 -0.88 2.36
CA LEU A 363 27.03 0.42 2.15
C LEU A 363 26.72 1.03 3.51
N ARG A 364 27.08 2.30 3.69
CA ARG A 364 26.58 3.13 4.79
C ARG A 364 26.05 4.45 4.26
N GLY A 365 25.08 5.01 4.95
CA GLY A 365 24.55 6.33 4.61
C GLY A 365 23.79 6.95 5.76
N TYR A 366 23.32 8.16 5.53
CA TYR A 366 22.37 8.82 6.41
C TYR A 366 21.38 9.66 5.60
N THR A 367 20.23 9.95 6.19
CA THR A 367 19.16 10.76 5.59
C THR A 367 18.58 11.70 6.65
N ASP A 368 18.48 12.98 6.28
CA ASP A 368 17.82 14.04 7.04
C ASP A 368 16.56 14.54 6.29
N THR A 369 16.20 13.89 5.18
CA THR A 369 15.00 14.18 4.39
C THR A 369 13.77 14.14 5.28
N ARG A 370 12.90 15.13 5.16
CA ARG A 370 11.69 15.26 5.98
C ARG A 370 10.70 16.23 5.37
N SER A 371 9.41 15.98 5.60
CA SER A 371 8.33 16.92 5.31
C SER A 371 8.37 18.12 6.26
N GLY A 372 7.65 19.19 5.92
CA GLY A 372 7.55 20.38 6.78
C GLY A 372 6.81 20.15 8.11
N LEU A 373 6.08 19.04 8.25
CA LEU A 373 5.37 18.69 9.48
C LEU A 373 6.13 17.68 10.34
N SER A 374 7.33 17.27 9.88
CA SER A 374 8.16 16.27 10.55
C SER A 374 9.05 16.86 11.65
N ASN A 375 8.45 17.65 12.54
CA ASN A 375 9.14 18.26 13.68
C ASN A 375 9.76 17.19 14.57
N GLY A 376 10.91 17.47 15.18
CA GLY A 376 11.61 16.48 16.01
C GLY A 376 12.28 15.35 15.22
N SER A 377 12.17 15.31 13.88
CA SER A 377 12.86 14.29 13.07
C SER A 377 14.38 14.37 13.26
N ALA A 378 14.97 13.23 13.61
CA ALA A 378 16.40 13.07 13.82
C ALA A 378 17.09 12.59 12.54
N ARG A 379 18.42 12.59 12.52
CA ARG A 379 19.16 11.91 11.44
C ARG A 379 18.92 10.41 11.52
N MET A 380 18.61 9.77 10.39
CA MET A 380 18.57 8.32 10.30
C MET A 380 19.81 7.80 9.57
N PHE A 381 20.43 6.77 10.12
CA PHE A 381 21.57 6.06 9.55
C PHE A 381 21.12 4.78 8.88
N VAL A 382 21.79 4.43 7.78
CA VAL A 382 21.54 3.24 6.98
C VAL A 382 22.82 2.42 6.91
N PHE A 383 22.71 1.12 7.09
CA PHE A 383 23.79 0.16 6.89
C PHE A 383 23.29 -1.03 6.07
N ALA A 384 24.05 -1.45 5.07
CA ALA A 384 23.73 -2.64 4.29
C ALA A 384 24.94 -3.51 3.92
N ARG A 385 24.69 -4.81 3.81
CA ARG A 385 25.61 -5.86 3.33
C ARG A 385 24.95 -6.64 2.20
N PHE A 386 25.78 -7.24 1.35
CA PHE A 386 25.35 -8.00 0.18
C PHE A 386 25.93 -9.42 0.22
N ASP A 387 25.21 -10.40 -0.34
CA ASP A 387 25.71 -11.77 -0.46
C ASP A 387 26.51 -12.04 -1.74
N GLN A 388 26.53 -11.06 -2.65
CA GLN A 388 27.31 -11.07 -3.88
C GLN A 388 28.45 -10.06 -3.80
N ARG A 389 29.62 -10.45 -4.32
CA ARG A 389 30.77 -9.56 -4.44
C ARG A 389 30.50 -8.47 -5.49
N TRP A 390 30.85 -7.24 -5.15
CA TRP A 390 30.83 -6.08 -6.03
C TRP A 390 31.94 -6.21 -7.07
N ARG A 391 31.60 -5.97 -8.33
CA ARG A 391 32.55 -5.81 -9.43
C ARG A 391 32.96 -4.36 -9.60
N ASP A 392 32.01 -3.46 -9.38
CA ASP A 392 32.19 -2.02 -9.54
C ASP A 392 31.20 -1.27 -8.65
N SER A 393 31.53 -0.03 -8.31
CA SER A 393 30.65 0.86 -7.57
C SER A 393 31.06 2.31 -7.80
N GLY A 394 30.09 3.23 -7.80
CA GLY A 394 30.40 4.65 -7.95
C GLY A 394 29.27 5.55 -7.49
N LEU A 395 29.64 6.79 -7.14
CA LEU A 395 28.68 7.86 -6.91
C LEU A 395 28.21 8.44 -8.24
N ILE A 396 26.97 8.94 -8.27
CA ILE A 396 26.36 9.56 -9.44
C ILE A 396 25.99 11.00 -9.08
N GLU A 397 26.54 11.96 -9.81
CA GLU A 397 26.21 13.37 -9.63
C GLU A 397 24.79 13.67 -10.10
N THR A 398 23.88 13.82 -9.13
CA THR A 398 22.46 14.16 -9.36
C THR A 398 22.00 15.34 -8.48
N GLY A 399 22.90 15.85 -7.63
CA GLY A 399 22.57 16.72 -6.50
C GLY A 399 22.01 16.00 -5.28
N ARG A 400 21.83 14.66 -5.33
CA ARG A 400 21.36 13.83 -4.20
C ARG A 400 22.43 12.80 -3.81
N PRO A 401 22.29 12.14 -2.64
CA PRO A 401 23.10 10.98 -2.26
C PRO A 401 22.82 9.77 -3.16
N THR A 402 23.33 9.81 -4.39
CA THR A 402 23.06 8.81 -5.41
C THR A 402 24.33 8.02 -5.74
N GLY A 403 24.19 6.71 -5.87
CA GLY A 403 25.28 5.83 -6.28
C GLY A 403 24.77 4.50 -6.82
N TYR A 404 25.68 3.66 -7.28
CA TYR A 404 25.36 2.33 -7.75
C TYR A 404 26.40 1.31 -7.29
N VAL A 405 25.95 0.07 -7.18
CA VAL A 405 26.82 -1.10 -7.01
C VAL A 405 26.47 -2.10 -8.11
N LYS A 406 27.51 -2.61 -8.77
CA LYS A 406 27.44 -3.65 -9.79
C LYS A 406 27.96 -4.96 -9.22
N PHE A 407 27.24 -6.06 -9.41
CA PHE A 407 27.52 -7.35 -8.80
C PHE A 407 28.02 -8.38 -9.81
N SER A 408 28.66 -9.43 -9.32
CA SER A 408 28.97 -10.59 -10.15
C SER A 408 27.76 -11.43 -10.51
N ALA A 409 26.81 -11.52 -9.57
CA ALA A 409 25.53 -12.23 -9.69
C ALA A 409 25.67 -13.59 -10.38
N ASP A 410 26.53 -14.45 -9.84
CA ASP A 410 26.91 -15.73 -10.47
C ASP A 410 25.70 -16.66 -10.75
N ASN A 411 24.61 -16.48 -9.99
CA ASN A 411 23.34 -17.19 -10.17
C ASN A 411 22.18 -16.29 -10.60
N GLY A 412 22.45 -15.05 -11.01
CA GLY A 412 21.45 -14.04 -11.33
C GLY A 412 20.66 -13.53 -10.12
N GLU A 413 21.12 -13.73 -8.88
CA GLU A 413 20.45 -13.26 -7.67
C GLU A 413 21.40 -12.42 -6.80
N VAL A 414 20.89 -11.30 -6.28
CA VAL A 414 21.57 -10.45 -5.29
C VAL A 414 20.65 -10.28 -4.08
N ARG A 415 21.14 -10.59 -2.88
CA ARG A 415 20.45 -10.30 -1.62
C ARG A 415 21.14 -9.17 -0.89
N MET A 416 20.37 -8.12 -0.59
CA MET A 416 20.79 -7.00 0.24
C MET A 416 20.13 -7.12 1.62
N ARG A 417 20.96 -7.14 2.66
CA ARG A 417 20.53 -7.04 4.06
C ARG A 417 20.75 -5.61 4.51
N ILE A 418 19.67 -4.90 4.83
CA ILE A 418 19.70 -3.47 5.15
C ILE A 418 19.02 -3.20 6.50
N ALA A 419 19.59 -2.33 7.31
CA ALA A 419 19.02 -1.89 8.58
C ALA A 419 19.23 -0.40 8.78
N THR A 420 18.41 0.18 9.65
CA THR A 420 18.49 1.58 10.02
C THR A 420 18.61 1.79 11.52
N SER A 421 18.99 3.01 11.90
CA SER A 421 19.02 3.48 13.29
C SER A 421 18.86 5.00 13.34
N LEU A 422 18.28 5.53 14.41
CA LEU A 422 18.26 6.97 14.70
C LEU A 422 19.48 7.40 15.54
N MET A 423 20.33 6.46 15.95
CA MET A 423 21.47 6.71 16.84
C MET A 423 22.80 6.77 16.09
N SER A 424 23.13 5.74 15.30
CA SER A 424 24.41 5.65 14.60
C SER A 424 24.43 4.54 13.53
N VAL A 425 25.43 4.58 12.65
CA VAL A 425 25.73 3.47 11.71
C VAL A 425 26.06 2.18 12.48
N GLU A 426 26.74 2.29 13.63
CA GLU A 426 27.05 1.13 14.47
C GLU A 426 25.79 0.47 15.05
N GLN A 427 24.83 1.28 15.53
CA GLN A 427 23.57 0.77 16.01
C GLN A 427 22.73 0.19 14.85
N ALA A 428 22.76 0.77 13.65
CA ALA A 428 22.11 0.19 12.48
C ALA A 428 22.69 -1.21 12.15
N ARG A 429 24.02 -1.37 12.23
CA ARG A 429 24.67 -2.69 12.11
C ARG A 429 24.22 -3.66 13.19
N ARG A 430 24.14 -3.20 14.45
CA ARG A 430 23.65 -4.00 15.59
C ARG A 430 22.21 -4.46 15.38
N ASN A 431 21.33 -3.58 14.89
CA ASN A 431 19.95 -3.92 14.54
C ASN A 431 19.90 -5.01 13.46
N LEU A 432 20.76 -4.89 12.43
CA LEU A 432 20.87 -5.91 11.37
C LEU A 432 21.27 -7.27 11.93
N ASP A 433 22.32 -7.30 12.76
CA ASP A 433 22.85 -8.52 13.34
C ASP A 433 21.85 -9.17 14.32
N GLN A 434 21.08 -8.37 15.09
CA GLN A 434 20.08 -8.86 16.04
C GLN A 434 18.80 -9.39 15.37
N GLU A 435 18.29 -8.70 14.35
CA GLU A 435 16.98 -9.01 13.77
C GLU A 435 17.05 -10.00 12.61
N ILE A 436 18.13 -9.93 11.83
CA ILE A 436 18.34 -10.77 10.64
C ILE A 436 19.49 -11.74 10.87
N GLY A 437 20.67 -11.26 11.25
CA GLY A 437 21.88 -12.07 11.32
C GLY A 437 22.13 -12.82 10.01
N ASP A 438 22.32 -14.14 10.10
CA ASP A 438 22.54 -15.01 8.94
C ASP A 438 21.23 -15.55 8.32
N ALA A 439 20.06 -15.18 8.84
CA ALA A 439 18.78 -15.68 8.33
C ALA A 439 18.61 -15.40 6.82
N GLY A 440 17.98 -16.35 6.14
CA GLY A 440 17.61 -16.22 4.73
C GLY A 440 16.32 -15.41 4.54
N PHE A 441 16.07 -14.98 3.31
CA PHE A 441 14.88 -14.21 2.93
C PHE A 441 13.58 -14.88 3.40
N ASP A 442 13.39 -16.17 3.09
CA ASP A 442 12.14 -16.87 3.39
C ASP A 442 11.93 -17.05 4.91
N THR A 443 13.01 -17.17 5.69
CA THR A 443 12.93 -17.18 7.15
C THR A 443 12.50 -15.84 7.72
N VAL A 444 13.04 -14.73 7.22
CA VAL A 444 12.65 -13.38 7.65
C VAL A 444 11.19 -13.11 7.26
N ARG A 445 10.79 -13.49 6.03
CA ARG A 445 9.41 -13.42 5.57
C ARG A 445 8.47 -14.18 6.49
N GLU A 446 8.81 -15.42 6.83
CA GLU A 446 7.97 -16.27 7.68
C GLU A 446 7.82 -15.68 9.09
N ARG A 447 8.89 -15.13 9.68
CA ARG A 447 8.81 -14.44 10.98
C ARG A 447 7.84 -13.26 10.93
N ALA A 448 7.91 -12.45 9.87
CA ALA A 448 6.97 -11.34 9.67
C ALA A 448 5.54 -11.85 9.48
N GLN A 449 5.34 -12.94 8.72
CA GLN A 449 4.02 -13.52 8.51
C GLN A 449 3.40 -14.06 9.81
N VAL A 450 4.18 -14.78 10.62
CA VAL A 450 3.76 -15.27 11.95
C VAL A 450 3.38 -14.10 12.87
N ALA A 451 4.16 -13.02 12.87
CA ALA A 451 3.83 -11.83 13.66
C ALA A 451 2.49 -11.22 13.23
N TRP A 452 2.23 -11.14 11.92
CA TRP A 452 0.95 -10.68 11.41
C TRP A 452 -0.20 -11.63 11.74
N ASP A 453 -0.04 -12.94 11.59
CA ASP A 453 -1.11 -13.88 11.93
C ASP A 453 -1.46 -13.86 13.42
N SER A 454 -0.49 -13.58 14.30
CA SER A 454 -0.76 -13.38 15.72
C SER A 454 -1.68 -12.18 15.97
N GLU A 455 -1.52 -11.09 15.23
CA GLU A 455 -2.37 -9.90 15.37
C GLU A 455 -3.71 -10.05 14.65
N LEU A 456 -3.69 -10.56 13.42
CA LEU A 456 -4.88 -10.74 12.59
C LEU A 456 -5.77 -11.88 13.11
N GLY A 457 -5.17 -12.92 13.67
CA GLY A 457 -5.86 -14.09 14.23
C GLY A 457 -6.66 -13.80 15.49
N ARG A 458 -6.57 -12.58 16.04
CA ARG A 458 -7.44 -12.10 17.14
C ARG A 458 -8.91 -12.00 16.72
N VAL A 459 -9.17 -11.92 15.41
CA VAL A 459 -10.53 -11.88 14.84
C VAL A 459 -10.69 -13.06 13.87
N ARG A 460 -11.71 -13.89 14.09
CA ARG A 460 -12.13 -14.92 13.16
C ARG A 460 -13.51 -14.58 12.61
N VAL A 461 -13.67 -14.67 11.30
CA VAL A 461 -14.91 -14.36 10.59
C VAL A 461 -15.37 -15.60 9.83
N GLU A 462 -16.63 -15.98 10.01
CA GLU A 462 -17.27 -17.11 9.35
C GLU A 462 -18.33 -16.62 8.36
N GLY A 463 -18.58 -17.37 7.29
CA GLY A 463 -19.62 -17.04 6.30
C GLY A 463 -19.36 -15.81 5.42
N ALA A 464 -18.15 -15.23 5.47
CA ALA A 464 -17.77 -14.08 4.66
C ALA A 464 -17.27 -14.48 3.26
N SER A 465 -17.48 -13.62 2.26
CA SER A 465 -16.91 -13.76 0.93
C SER A 465 -15.41 -13.47 0.90
N ASP A 466 -14.71 -13.89 -0.17
CA ASP A 466 -13.28 -13.58 -0.39
C ASP A 466 -12.99 -12.06 -0.29
N ASP A 467 -13.87 -11.21 -0.84
CA ASP A 467 -13.72 -9.74 -0.78
C ASP A 467 -13.96 -9.18 0.62
N GLN A 468 -14.93 -9.73 1.37
CA GLN A 468 -15.19 -9.35 2.75
C GLN A 468 -14.02 -9.74 3.65
N LEU A 469 -13.46 -10.94 3.49
CA LEU A 469 -12.27 -11.39 4.22
C LEU A 469 -11.07 -10.51 3.89
N ALA A 470 -10.81 -10.23 2.61
CA ALA A 470 -9.77 -9.31 2.19
C ALA A 470 -9.97 -7.91 2.78
N THR A 471 -11.20 -7.41 2.80
CA THR A 471 -11.55 -6.11 3.40
C THR A 471 -11.26 -6.09 4.90
N ILE A 472 -11.72 -7.08 5.65
CA ILE A 472 -11.56 -7.14 7.11
C ILE A 472 -10.08 -7.26 7.48
N TYR A 473 -9.37 -8.24 6.93
CA TYR A 473 -7.97 -8.47 7.30
C TYR A 473 -7.05 -7.36 6.80
N SER A 474 -7.33 -6.74 5.65
CA SER A 474 -6.58 -5.54 5.23
C SER A 474 -6.79 -4.36 6.18
N ASN A 475 -8.00 -4.14 6.70
CA ASN A 475 -8.26 -3.09 7.68
C ASN A 475 -7.66 -3.41 9.06
N LEU A 476 -7.65 -4.67 9.50
CA LEU A 476 -6.94 -5.09 10.71
C LEU A 476 -5.43 -4.90 10.57
N TYR A 477 -4.86 -5.21 9.41
CA TYR A 477 -3.47 -4.88 9.11
C TYR A 477 -3.21 -3.37 9.26
N ARG A 478 -4.09 -2.51 8.70
CA ARG A 478 -3.98 -1.05 8.84
C ARG A 478 -4.11 -0.56 10.27
N LEU A 479 -4.98 -1.19 11.07
CA LEU A 479 -5.11 -0.93 12.49
C LEU A 479 -3.74 -1.12 13.17
N PHE A 480 -3.10 -2.27 13.00
CA PHE A 480 -1.81 -2.55 13.68
C PHE A 480 -0.56 -2.03 12.96
N LEU A 481 -0.68 -1.09 12.02
CA LEU A 481 0.50 -0.42 11.42
C LEU A 481 1.04 0.72 12.29
N TYR A 482 0.16 1.47 12.95
CA TYR A 482 0.49 2.69 13.70
C TYR A 482 -0.02 2.61 15.12
N PRO A 483 0.54 3.30 16.12
CA PRO A 483 1.78 4.08 16.08
C PRO A 483 3.01 3.19 15.83
N ASN A 484 4.13 3.80 15.47
CA ASN A 484 5.37 3.10 15.18
C ASN A 484 6.30 3.09 16.38
N VAL A 485 7.00 1.96 16.56
CA VAL A 485 8.17 1.86 17.44
C VAL A 485 9.21 2.89 17.01
N ALA A 486 9.75 3.66 17.96
CA ALA A 486 10.82 4.62 17.73
C ALA A 486 12.00 4.45 18.70
N HIS A 487 12.16 3.22 19.21
CA HIS A 487 13.23 2.81 20.09
C HIS A 487 13.98 1.60 19.54
N GLU A 488 15.19 1.39 20.03
CA GLU A 488 16.16 0.40 19.55
C GLU A 488 16.83 -0.30 20.73
N ASN A 489 17.29 -1.54 20.52
CA ASN A 489 18.02 -2.29 21.55
C ASN A 489 19.53 -2.03 21.42
N ALA A 490 20.06 -1.16 22.28
CA ALA A 490 21.49 -0.88 22.36
C ALA A 490 22.31 -2.01 23.02
N GLY A 491 21.64 -2.95 23.69
CA GLY A 491 22.22 -4.09 24.38
C GLY A 491 22.29 -5.34 23.51
N SER A 492 21.86 -6.47 24.06
CA SER A 492 21.76 -7.75 23.34
C SER A 492 20.35 -8.32 23.43
N ALA A 493 20.05 -9.37 22.66
CA ALA A 493 18.77 -10.07 22.76
C ALA A 493 18.54 -10.68 24.16
N LYS A 494 19.61 -11.07 24.87
CA LYS A 494 19.53 -11.68 26.22
C LYS A 494 19.46 -10.63 27.33
N GLN A 495 20.03 -9.45 27.12
CA GLN A 495 20.08 -8.34 28.06
C GLN A 495 19.77 -7.06 27.28
N PRO A 496 18.47 -6.75 27.07
CA PRO A 496 18.09 -5.60 26.29
C PRO A 496 18.39 -4.30 27.04
N ASP A 497 18.91 -3.31 26.31
CA ASP A 497 19.07 -1.92 26.74
C ASP A 497 18.27 -1.04 25.79
N TRP A 498 16.99 -0.81 26.13
CA TRP A 498 16.09 -0.05 25.28
C TRP A 498 16.43 1.43 25.35
N ARG A 499 16.75 1.99 24.19
CA ARG A 499 17.07 3.41 24.04
C ARG A 499 16.38 4.00 22.83
N HIS A 500 16.28 5.32 22.78
CA HIS A 500 15.78 6.03 21.61
C HIS A 500 16.52 7.36 21.45
N ALA A 501 16.57 7.88 20.22
CA ALA A 501 16.91 9.28 19.99
C ALA A 501 15.71 10.13 20.39
N ASP A 502 15.91 11.19 21.17
CA ASP A 502 14.84 12.09 21.63
C ASP A 502 14.24 12.88 20.47
N GLN A 503 13.04 12.49 20.06
CA GLN A 503 12.28 13.13 18.99
C GLN A 503 11.13 14.00 19.52
N SER A 504 11.03 14.17 20.84
CA SER A 504 9.92 14.81 21.57
C SER A 504 10.01 16.34 21.49
N SER A 505 10.00 16.89 20.26
CA SER A 505 10.31 18.29 19.97
C SER A 505 9.39 18.90 18.90
N TRP A 506 9.11 20.20 19.02
CA TRP A 506 8.44 21.02 17.99
C TRP A 506 9.45 21.68 17.04
N SER A 507 10.75 21.52 17.28
CA SER A 507 11.81 22.10 16.45
C SER A 507 12.00 21.31 15.16
N GLU A 508 12.16 22.04 14.05
CA GLU A 508 12.58 21.49 12.76
C GLU A 508 14.09 21.23 12.69
N LYS A 509 14.86 21.62 13.72
CA LYS A 509 16.33 21.54 13.77
C LYS A 509 16.83 20.34 14.58
N ASN A 510 16.02 19.31 14.78
CA ASN A 510 16.40 18.12 15.56
C ASN A 510 17.26 17.10 14.78
N SER A 511 17.66 17.44 13.54
CA SER A 511 18.53 16.65 12.67
C SER A 511 19.97 17.17 12.72
N GLY A 512 20.97 16.28 12.69
CA GLY A 512 22.39 16.66 12.67
C GLY A 512 23.31 15.52 13.10
N GLY A 513 24.53 15.88 13.51
CA GLY A 513 25.61 14.94 13.82
C GLY A 513 26.57 14.79 12.64
N ASP A 514 27.44 13.79 12.70
CA ASP A 514 28.34 13.45 11.62
C ASP A 514 27.75 12.32 10.74
N ALA A 515 28.54 11.82 9.78
CA ALA A 515 28.11 10.76 8.89
C ALA A 515 27.91 9.39 9.59
N LEU A 516 28.29 9.27 10.86
CA LEU A 516 28.34 8.02 11.62
C LEU A 516 27.44 8.03 12.86
N ARG A 517 27.13 9.19 13.46
CA ARG A 517 26.40 9.30 14.72
C ARG A 517 25.53 10.56 14.81
N THR A 518 24.36 10.41 15.43
CA THR A 518 23.41 11.51 15.64
C THR A 518 23.93 12.55 16.65
N ALA A 519 23.53 13.80 16.48
CA ALA A 519 23.65 14.83 17.52
C ALA A 519 22.46 14.84 18.50
N THR A 520 21.36 14.17 18.15
CA THR A 520 20.17 14.07 19.00
C THR A 520 20.48 13.30 20.29
N PRO A 521 20.06 13.78 21.47
CA PRO A 521 20.25 13.04 22.72
C PRO A 521 19.66 11.63 22.64
N VAL A 522 20.44 10.63 23.07
CA VAL A 522 19.96 9.25 23.18
C VAL A 522 19.57 8.98 24.64
N ARG A 523 18.32 8.63 24.86
CA ARG A 523 17.73 8.42 26.20
C ARG A 523 17.34 6.96 26.42
N ALA A 524 17.23 6.58 27.69
CA ALA A 524 16.73 5.27 28.08
C ALA A 524 15.21 5.18 27.93
N GLY A 525 14.72 3.98 27.65
CA GLY A 525 13.30 3.67 27.59
C GLY A 525 12.75 3.56 26.17
N LYS A 526 11.49 3.18 26.10
CA LYS A 526 10.75 2.92 24.86
C LYS A 526 9.86 4.10 24.52
N THR A 527 9.88 4.51 23.25
CA THR A 527 9.00 5.57 22.74
C THR A 527 8.29 5.10 21.47
N TYR A 528 7.15 5.75 21.18
CA TYR A 528 6.31 5.52 20.02
C TYR A 528 5.97 6.85 19.36
N VAL A 529 5.81 6.82 18.03
CA VAL A 529 5.57 8.01 17.20
C VAL A 529 4.52 7.72 16.11
N ASN A 530 4.22 8.70 15.25
CA ASN A 530 3.33 8.55 14.10
C ASN A 530 1.86 8.27 14.51
N ASN A 531 1.30 9.13 15.37
CA ASN A 531 -0.10 9.05 15.78
C ASN A 531 -0.78 10.40 15.84
N GLY A 532 -1.96 10.48 15.25
CA GLY A 532 -2.92 11.56 15.45
C GLY A 532 -4.00 11.14 16.43
N PHE A 533 -3.95 11.64 17.67
CA PHE A 533 -5.00 11.32 18.64
C PHE A 533 -6.34 11.89 18.20
N TRP A 534 -6.36 13.04 17.51
CA TRP A 534 -7.59 13.60 16.96
C TRP A 534 -8.32 12.62 16.06
N ASP A 535 -7.68 11.67 15.39
CA ASP A 535 -8.31 10.63 14.57
C ASP A 535 -8.58 9.36 15.39
N THR A 536 -7.50 8.84 16.00
CA THR A 536 -7.42 7.47 16.51
C THR A 536 -8.20 7.23 17.80
N PHE A 537 -8.53 8.27 18.58
CA PHE A 537 -9.26 8.07 19.85
C PHE A 537 -10.65 7.44 19.66
N ARG A 538 -11.27 7.61 18.49
CA ARG A 538 -12.65 7.15 18.20
C ARG A 538 -12.78 5.63 18.16
N THR A 539 -11.85 4.95 17.52
CA THR A 539 -11.99 3.52 17.19
C THR A 539 -10.68 2.75 17.34
N THR A 540 -9.54 3.35 16.96
CA THR A 540 -8.23 2.71 17.02
C THR A 540 -7.80 2.40 18.46
N TRP A 541 -7.79 3.37 19.37
CA TRP A 541 -7.42 3.14 20.78
C TRP A 541 -8.40 2.22 21.53
N PRO A 542 -9.73 2.36 21.35
CA PRO A 542 -10.68 1.36 21.83
C PRO A 542 -10.40 -0.05 21.30
N ALA A 543 -10.02 -0.19 20.02
CA ALA A 543 -9.66 -1.48 19.44
C ALA A 543 -8.35 -2.04 20.03
N TYR A 544 -7.34 -1.21 20.31
CA TYR A 544 -6.14 -1.67 21.03
C TYR A 544 -6.45 -2.13 22.46
N ALA A 545 -7.30 -1.40 23.18
CA ALA A 545 -7.73 -1.80 24.51
C ALA A 545 -8.46 -3.16 24.49
N LEU A 546 -9.23 -3.44 23.44
CA LEU A 546 -9.96 -4.70 23.27
C LEU A 546 -9.06 -5.86 22.80
N PHE A 547 -8.29 -5.64 21.74
CA PHE A 547 -7.58 -6.71 21.05
C PHE A 547 -6.16 -6.94 21.57
N ALA A 548 -5.47 -5.89 22.03
CA ALA A 548 -4.06 -5.93 22.42
C ALA A 548 -3.76 -5.06 23.65
N PRO A 549 -4.41 -5.28 24.81
CA PRO A 549 -4.35 -4.38 25.96
C PRO A 549 -2.92 -4.19 26.51
N GLN A 550 -2.07 -5.22 26.53
CA GLN A 550 -0.68 -5.08 27.00
C GLN A 550 0.13 -4.14 26.09
N ARG A 551 -0.02 -4.30 24.77
CA ARG A 551 0.61 -3.42 23.78
C ARG A 551 0.06 -2.00 23.86
N ALA A 552 -1.25 -1.86 24.07
CA ALA A 552 -1.89 -0.56 24.28
C ALA A 552 -1.24 0.20 25.45
N GLY A 553 -1.05 -0.48 26.59
CA GLY A 553 -0.37 0.10 27.75
C GLY A 553 1.08 0.51 27.48
N GLU A 554 1.84 -0.35 26.80
CA GLU A 554 3.21 -0.04 26.37
C GLU A 554 3.28 1.20 25.45
N MET A 555 2.33 1.32 24.51
CA MET A 555 2.25 2.46 23.61
C MET A 555 1.87 3.74 24.35
N ILE A 556 0.94 3.67 25.32
CA ILE A 556 0.58 4.81 26.17
C ILE A 556 1.80 5.29 26.95
N ASP A 557 2.55 4.39 27.60
CA ASP A 557 3.77 4.79 28.33
C ASP A 557 4.82 5.44 27.42
N GLY A 558 4.96 4.96 26.18
CA GLY A 558 5.85 5.61 25.21
C GLY A 558 5.37 6.99 24.74
N PHE A 559 4.07 7.26 24.71
CA PHE A 559 3.58 8.64 24.53
C PHE A 559 3.79 9.49 25.80
N LEU A 560 3.74 8.89 26.99
CA LEU A 560 4.13 9.56 28.22
C LEU A 560 5.64 9.84 28.30
N GLN A 561 6.50 9.10 27.58
CA GLN A 561 7.90 9.53 27.40
C GLN A 561 7.99 10.91 26.73
N GLN A 562 7.14 11.19 25.74
CA GLN A 562 7.11 12.53 25.11
C GLN A 562 6.76 13.61 26.13
N TYR A 563 5.82 13.31 27.04
CA TYR A 563 5.51 14.20 28.16
C TYR A 563 6.70 14.38 29.11
N ARG A 564 7.42 13.31 29.46
CA ARG A 564 8.59 13.36 30.35
C ARG A 564 9.74 14.16 29.73
N GLU A 565 9.89 14.16 28.41
CA GLU A 565 11.02 14.77 27.70
C GLU A 565 10.73 16.18 27.19
N GLY A 566 9.59 16.37 26.52
CA GLY A 566 9.18 17.63 25.92
C GLY A 566 8.05 18.35 26.67
N GLY A 567 7.58 17.79 27.79
CA GLY A 567 6.59 18.41 28.67
C GLY A 567 5.14 18.29 28.19
N TRP A 568 4.87 17.66 27.06
CA TRP A 568 3.53 17.52 26.48
C TRP A 568 3.37 16.16 25.82
N VAL A 569 2.16 15.59 25.85
CA VAL A 569 1.82 14.48 24.94
C VAL A 569 1.46 15.09 23.59
N ALA A 570 2.01 14.56 22.50
CA ALA A 570 1.68 15.05 21.17
C ALA A 570 0.18 14.90 20.87
N ARG A 571 -0.45 15.95 20.34
CA ARG A 571 -1.77 15.81 19.68
C ARG A 571 -1.64 15.00 18.40
N TRP A 572 -0.62 15.34 17.61
CA TRP A 572 -0.18 14.67 16.40
C TRP A 572 1.34 14.53 16.47
N SER A 573 1.85 13.30 16.35
CA SER A 573 3.27 12.97 16.38
C SER A 573 3.71 12.45 15.00
N SER A 574 4.78 13.00 14.42
CA SER A 574 5.42 12.45 13.19
C SER A 574 6.83 12.97 12.90
N PRO A 575 7.86 12.74 13.73
CA PRO A 575 7.82 11.97 14.97
C PRO A 575 7.59 12.86 16.20
N GLY A 576 8.04 14.10 16.19
CA GLY A 576 7.79 15.09 17.23
C GLY A 576 6.46 15.80 17.06
N TYR A 577 6.30 16.96 17.70
CA TYR A 577 5.02 17.66 17.80
C TYR A 577 4.65 18.37 16.49
N ALA A 578 3.69 17.81 15.75
CA ALA A 578 3.17 18.42 14.53
C ALA A 578 1.98 19.34 14.85
N ASP A 579 1.95 20.52 14.24
CA ASP A 579 0.85 21.47 14.41
C ASP A 579 -0.36 21.12 13.53
N LEU A 580 -1.00 20.00 13.83
CA LEU A 580 -2.12 19.45 13.06
C LEU A 580 -3.30 19.08 13.94
N MET A 581 -4.48 19.31 13.37
CA MET A 581 -5.78 19.11 14.01
C MET A 581 -5.91 19.91 15.33
N VAL A 582 -6.90 19.54 16.16
CA VAL A 582 -7.31 20.26 17.38
C VAL A 582 -7.57 19.27 18.52
N GLY A 583 -7.73 19.80 19.74
CA GLY A 583 -8.11 19.02 20.93
C GLY A 583 -6.99 18.12 21.48
N THR A 584 -7.11 17.75 22.75
CA THR A 584 -6.14 16.88 23.45
C THR A 584 -6.73 15.48 23.63
N SER A 585 -7.03 14.81 22.53
CA SER A 585 -7.76 13.53 22.54
C SER A 585 -6.97 12.34 23.11
N SER A 586 -5.67 12.52 23.39
CA SER A 586 -4.88 11.62 24.26
C SER A 586 -5.55 11.43 25.62
N ASP A 587 -6.13 12.51 26.17
CA ASP A 587 -6.76 12.50 27.50
C ASP A 587 -7.92 11.50 27.52
N VAL A 588 -8.72 11.47 26.45
CA VAL A 588 -9.84 10.54 26.25
C VAL A 588 -9.34 9.11 26.06
N ALA A 589 -8.35 8.92 25.18
CA ALA A 589 -7.82 7.59 24.86
C ALA A 589 -7.19 6.92 26.10
N PHE A 590 -6.43 7.67 26.90
CA PHE A 590 -5.74 7.11 28.07
C PHE A 590 -6.73 6.83 29.21
N ALA A 591 -7.71 7.71 29.43
CA ALA A 591 -8.77 7.48 30.40
C ALA A 591 -9.62 6.25 30.04
N ASP A 592 -10.04 6.12 28.78
CA ASP A 592 -10.80 4.96 28.28
C ASP A 592 -10.02 3.66 28.47
N ALA A 593 -8.74 3.64 28.09
CA ALA A 593 -7.86 2.50 28.27
C ALA A 593 -7.75 2.10 29.76
N TRP A 594 -7.50 3.06 30.65
CA TRP A 594 -7.40 2.81 32.09
C TRP A 594 -8.68 2.19 32.67
N LEU A 595 -9.84 2.78 32.33
CA LEU A 595 -11.16 2.32 32.78
C LEU A 595 -11.49 0.91 32.26
N LYS A 596 -11.00 0.54 31.07
CA LYS A 596 -11.15 -0.80 30.47
C LYS A 596 -10.13 -1.82 30.96
N GLY A 597 -9.27 -1.47 31.92
CA GLY A 597 -8.32 -2.40 32.52
C GLY A 597 -6.95 -2.47 31.83
N VAL A 598 -6.65 -1.58 30.88
CA VAL A 598 -5.29 -1.47 30.32
C VAL A 598 -4.32 -0.97 31.38
N ARG A 599 -3.16 -1.61 31.49
CA ARG A 599 -2.08 -1.32 32.45
C ARG A 599 -0.73 -1.31 31.73
N GLY A 600 0.34 -0.96 32.45
CA GLY A 600 1.69 -0.84 31.88
C GLY A 600 2.13 0.59 31.62
N PHE A 601 1.37 1.57 32.13
CA PHE A 601 1.70 2.99 32.14
C PHE A 601 1.33 3.61 33.49
N ASP A 602 1.94 4.74 33.82
CA ASP A 602 1.64 5.50 35.04
C ASP A 602 0.36 6.34 34.85
N ALA A 603 -0.73 5.92 35.50
CA ALA A 603 -2.01 6.62 35.44
C ALA A 603 -1.98 8.01 36.08
N HIS A 604 -1.14 8.22 37.10
CA HIS A 604 -1.00 9.54 37.72
C HIS A 604 -0.32 10.49 36.74
N GLN A 605 0.75 10.06 36.08
CA GLN A 605 1.40 10.87 35.06
C GLN A 605 0.52 11.14 33.83
N ALA A 606 -0.29 10.16 33.40
CA ALA A 606 -1.31 10.39 32.38
C ALA A 606 -2.32 11.48 32.81
N TYR A 607 -2.74 11.48 34.08
CA TYR A 607 -3.60 12.52 34.62
C TYR A 607 -2.89 13.89 34.71
N GLU A 608 -1.64 13.94 35.13
CA GLU A 608 -0.83 15.18 35.13
C GLU A 608 -0.69 15.79 33.73
N ALA A 609 -0.47 14.94 32.72
CA ALA A 609 -0.43 15.38 31.32
C ALA A 609 -1.78 15.97 30.87
N ALA A 610 -2.89 15.31 31.21
CA ALA A 610 -4.24 15.79 30.90
C ALA A 610 -4.59 17.09 31.66
N LEU A 611 -4.17 17.21 32.91
CA LEU A 611 -4.35 18.43 33.69
C LEU A 611 -3.57 19.58 33.08
N LYS A 612 -2.30 19.36 32.69
CA LYS A 612 -1.49 20.37 32.01
C LYS A 612 -2.13 20.80 30.69
N ASN A 613 -2.67 19.87 29.91
CA ASN A 613 -3.48 20.17 28.72
C ASN A 613 -4.63 21.13 29.04
N ALA A 614 -5.28 20.98 30.19
CA ALA A 614 -6.42 21.79 30.59
C ALA A 614 -6.07 23.16 31.21
N THR A 615 -4.92 23.29 31.86
CA THR A 615 -4.63 24.45 32.73
C THR A 615 -3.41 25.27 32.33
N ALA A 616 -2.57 24.77 31.44
CA ALA A 616 -1.37 25.49 31.00
C ALA A 616 -1.52 26.05 29.57
N VAL A 617 -1.12 27.30 29.38
CA VAL A 617 -1.01 27.91 28.04
C VAL A 617 0.18 27.26 27.32
N PRO A 618 -0.01 26.67 26.12
CA PRO A 618 1.09 26.07 25.39
C PRO A 618 2.06 27.15 24.88
N PRO A 619 3.39 26.91 24.92
CA PRO A 619 4.38 27.89 24.48
C PRO A 619 4.44 28.05 22.95
N VAL A 620 3.91 27.07 22.21
CA VAL A 620 3.86 27.03 20.74
C VAL A 620 2.58 26.34 20.29
N SER A 621 2.12 26.60 19.06
CA SER A 621 0.88 26.03 18.55
C SER A 621 0.89 24.51 18.41
N ASN A 622 2.07 23.87 18.33
CA ASN A 622 2.24 22.42 18.14
C ASN A 622 1.74 21.54 19.29
N VAL A 623 1.61 22.08 20.52
CA VAL A 623 1.33 21.32 21.74
C VAL A 623 0.13 21.89 22.51
N GLY A 624 -0.34 21.17 23.53
CA GLY A 624 -1.43 21.60 24.42
C GLY A 624 -2.77 21.80 23.71
N ARG A 625 -3.66 22.60 24.30
CA ARG A 625 -4.95 22.96 23.69
C ARG A 625 -4.78 24.12 22.70
N LYS A 626 -5.63 24.12 21.67
CA LYS A 626 -5.69 25.13 20.60
C LYS A 626 -6.87 26.04 20.81
#